data_AF-A0A5B0ARN3-F1
#
_entry.id   AF-A0A5B0ARN3-F1
#
_cell.length_a   1.000
_cell.length_b   1.000
_cell.length_c   1.000
_cell.angle_alpha   90.00
_cell.angle_beta   90.00
_cell.angle_gamma   90.00
#
_symmetry.space_group_name_H-M   'P 1'
#
loop_
_entity.id
_entity.type
_entity.pdbx_description
1 polymer ?
#
loop_
_entity_poly.entity_id
_entity_poly.type
_entity_poly.pdbx_seq_one_letter_code
_entity_poly.pdbx_strand_id
1 'polypeptide(L)'
;MTCPKCRSSNVQRLRGYWEDLPAESPNRRRFAPPDEPGVQPVVALLAVIVGIAATVSGEVLAGLGITVAGLVWAAVLQRQVTAYRLSLAEYDASVICLAEYYVFA
;
A
#
# COMPACT_ATOMS: atom_id res chain seq x y z
N MET A 1 -9.72 -16.11 21.70
CA MET A 1 -10.25 -14.74 21.51
C MET A 1 -11.74 -14.86 21.21
N THR A 2 -12.54 -13.86 21.59
CA THR A 2 -13.99 -13.89 21.45
C THR A 2 -14.45 -12.61 20.77
N CYS A 3 -15.42 -12.69 19.86
CA CYS A 3 -15.95 -11.52 19.16
C CYS A 3 -16.61 -10.55 20.16
N PRO A 4 -16.28 -9.25 20.13
CA PRO A 4 -16.86 -8.28 21.07
C PRO A 4 -18.36 -8.04 20.82
N LYS A 5 -18.84 -8.28 19.59
CA LYS A 5 -20.23 -8.01 19.20
C LYS A 5 -21.18 -9.15 19.56
N CYS A 6 -20.82 -10.39 19.21
CA CYS A 6 -21.70 -11.56 19.39
C CYS A 6 -21.16 -12.61 20.37
N ARG A 7 -20.00 -12.38 21.01
CA ARG A 7 -19.32 -13.31 21.94
C ARG A 7 -19.05 -14.70 21.35
N SER A 8 -19.05 -14.85 20.03
CA SER A 8 -18.64 -16.09 19.36
C SER A 8 -17.13 -16.30 19.47
N SER A 9 -16.70 -17.54 19.69
CA SER A 9 -15.30 -17.96 19.63
C SER A 9 -14.82 -18.22 18.20
N ASN A 10 -15.72 -18.16 17.22
CA ASN A 10 -15.40 -18.40 15.81
C ASN A 10 -14.79 -17.15 15.17
N VAL A 11 -13.52 -16.91 15.47
CA VAL A 11 -12.73 -15.78 15.03
C VAL A 11 -11.46 -16.25 14.31
N GLN A 12 -11.08 -15.57 13.24
CA GLN A 12 -9.90 -15.88 12.43
C GLN A 12 -9.19 -14.58 12.04
N ARG A 13 -7.86 -14.62 11.83
CA ARG A 13 -7.16 -13.47 11.24
C ARG A 13 -7.75 -13.12 9.87
N LEU A 14 -7.95 -11.83 9.61
CA LEU A 14 -8.58 -11.38 8.37
C LEU A 14 -7.81 -11.83 7.12
N ARG A 15 -6.47 -11.70 7.15
CA ARG A 15 -5.59 -12.17 6.06
C ARG A 15 -5.79 -13.66 5.79
N GLY A 16 -5.77 -14.49 6.83
CA GLY A 16 -5.94 -15.94 6.69
C GLY A 16 -7.31 -16.28 6.09
N TYR A 17 -8.37 -15.64 6.58
CA TYR A 17 -9.71 -15.79 6.01
C TYR A 17 -9.73 -15.42 4.52
N TRP A 18 -9.09 -14.32 4.12
CA TRP A 18 -9.04 -13.90 2.72
C TRP A 18 -8.24 -14.87 1.83
N GLU A 19 -7.12 -15.40 2.33
CA GLU A 19 -6.30 -16.41 1.63
C GLU A 19 -7.08 -17.72 1.42
N ASP A 20 -7.91 -18.11 2.39
CA ASP A 20 -8.74 -19.32 2.34
C ASP A 20 -9.95 -19.18 1.40
N LEU A 21 -10.37 -17.95 1.06
CA LEU A 21 -11.53 -17.73 0.20
C LEU A 21 -11.25 -18.17 -1.24
N PRO A 22 -12.16 -18.89 -1.91
CA PRO A 22 -12.02 -19.19 -3.33
C PRO A 22 -12.07 -17.91 -4.18
N ALA A 23 -11.42 -17.93 -5.35
CA ALA A 23 -11.28 -16.77 -6.22
C ALA A 23 -12.63 -16.15 -6.63
N GLU A 24 -13.65 -17.00 -6.76
CA GLU A 24 -15.01 -16.66 -7.18
C GLU A 24 -15.87 -16.13 -6.03
N SER A 25 -15.38 -16.16 -4.78
CA SER A 25 -16.16 -15.72 -3.63
C SER A 25 -16.47 -14.23 -3.71
N PRO A 26 -17.73 -13.81 -3.54
CA PRO A 26 -18.10 -12.39 -3.49
C PRO A 26 -17.40 -11.66 -2.33
N ASN A 27 -17.05 -12.38 -1.27
CA ASN A 27 -16.35 -11.84 -0.10
C ASN A 27 -14.87 -11.55 -0.37
N ARG A 28 -14.28 -12.11 -1.44
CA ARG A 28 -12.85 -11.96 -1.71
C ARG A 28 -12.47 -10.53 -2.08
N ARG A 29 -13.36 -9.79 -2.75
CA ARG A 29 -13.17 -8.35 -2.99
C ARG A 29 -13.40 -7.52 -1.74
N ARG A 30 -14.37 -7.91 -0.90
CA ARG A 30 -14.76 -7.15 0.28
C ARG A 30 -13.69 -7.14 1.38
N PHE A 31 -12.96 -8.25 1.53
CA PHE A 31 -11.94 -8.43 2.56
C PHE A 31 -10.52 -8.45 1.98
N ALA A 32 -10.35 -7.92 0.77
CA ALA A 32 -9.05 -7.83 0.13
C ALA A 32 -8.08 -6.99 0.96
N PRO A 33 -6.77 -7.32 0.92
CA PRO A 33 -5.75 -6.42 1.43
C PRO A 33 -5.81 -5.06 0.70
N PRO A 34 -5.29 -4.00 1.32
CA PRO A 34 -5.21 -2.69 0.68
C PRO A 34 -4.38 -2.75 -0.62
N ASP A 35 -4.75 -1.94 -1.60
CA ASP A 35 -4.07 -1.90 -2.90
C ASP A 35 -2.63 -1.40 -2.75
N GLU A 36 -1.69 -2.11 -3.38
CA GLU A 36 -0.30 -1.67 -3.45
C GLU A 36 -0.20 -0.33 -4.19
N PRO A 37 0.61 0.63 -3.71
CA PRO A 37 0.84 1.86 -4.45
C PRO A 37 1.45 1.50 -5.80
N GLY A 38 0.85 2.02 -6.88
CA GLY A 38 1.30 1.84 -8.26
C GLY A 38 2.62 2.56 -8.55
N VAL A 39 3.68 2.24 -7.81
CA VAL A 39 5.00 2.82 -8.00
C VAL A 39 5.60 2.16 -9.24
N GLN A 40 5.38 2.76 -10.41
CA GLN A 40 5.96 2.26 -11.65
C GLN A 40 7.48 2.52 -11.66
N PRO A 41 8.33 1.47 -11.56
CA PRO A 41 9.79 1.64 -11.48
C PRO A 41 10.39 2.33 -12.71
N VAL A 42 9.67 2.29 -13.84
CA VAL A 42 10.02 2.96 -15.09
C VAL A 42 10.11 4.48 -14.93
N VAL A 43 9.25 5.09 -14.11
CA VAL A 43 9.27 6.55 -13.88
C VAL A 43 10.53 6.98 -13.13
N ALA A 44 10.96 6.17 -12.15
CA ALA A 44 12.19 6.41 -11.42
C ALA A 44 13.42 6.29 -12.33
N LEU A 45 13.44 5.29 -13.23
CA LEU A 45 14.52 5.12 -14.21
C LEU A 45 14.62 6.30 -15.18
N LEU A 46 13.49 6.76 -15.71
CA LEU A 46 13.45 7.92 -16.61
C LEU A 46 13.95 9.20 -15.93
N ALA A 47 13.57 9.43 -14.67
CA ALA A 47 14.04 10.59 -13.91
C ALA A 47 15.57 10.59 -13.72
N VAL A 48 16.18 9.43 -13.47
CA VAL A 48 17.64 9.30 -13.36
C VAL A 48 18.33 9.61 -14.69
N ILE A 49 17.82 9.08 -15.80
CA ILE A 49 18.38 9.33 -17.14
C ILE A 49 18.32 10.84 -17.48
N VAL A 50 17.19 11.50 -17.21
CA VAL A 50 17.02 12.93 -17.45
C VAL A 50 17.96 13.78 -16.57
N GLY A 51 18.16 13.40 -15.31
CA GLY A 51 19.13 14.07 -14.43
C GLY A 51 20.58 13.96 -14.91
N ILE A 52 21.00 12.78 -15.38
CA ILE A 52 22.32 12.58 -15.98
C ILE A 52 22.47 13.43 -17.26
N ALA A 53 21.47 13.44 -18.14
CA ALA A 53 21.53 14.25 -19.36
C ALA A 53 21.64 15.76 -19.07
N ALA A 54 20.91 16.27 -18.08
CA ALA A 54 20.94 17.69 -17.70
C ALA A 54 22.22 18.13 -17.00
N THR A 55 22.90 17.22 -16.29
CA THR A 55 24.19 17.54 -15.64
C THR A 55 25.34 17.59 -16.65
N VAL A 56 25.27 16.82 -17.73
CA VAL A 56 26.31 16.78 -18.77
C VAL A 56 26.22 17.99 -19.73
N SER A 57 25.05 18.63 -19.87
CA SER A 57 24.85 19.75 -20.79
C SER A 57 25.34 21.11 -20.27
N GLY A 58 25.86 21.21 -19.05
CA GLY A 58 26.32 22.47 -18.45
C GLY A 58 25.20 23.40 -17.97
N GLU A 59 23.93 22.95 -18.06
CA GLU A 59 22.77 23.71 -17.60
C GLU A 59 22.51 23.47 -16.11
N VAL A 60 23.32 24.12 -15.27
CA VAL A 60 23.24 24.00 -13.79
C VAL A 60 21.84 24.32 -13.26
N LEU A 61 21.15 25.32 -13.82
CA LEU A 61 19.78 25.69 -13.41
C LEU A 61 18.75 24.61 -13.78
N ALA A 62 18.88 23.97 -14.94
CA ALA A 62 18.01 22.88 -15.36
C ALA A 62 18.24 21.64 -14.48
N GLY A 63 19.51 21.32 -14.17
CA GLY A 63 19.86 20.27 -13.22
C GLY A 63 19.29 20.51 -11.81
N LEU A 64 19.32 21.76 -11.34
CA LEU A 64 18.73 22.14 -10.05
C LEU A 64 17.20 21.96 -10.05
N GLY A 65 16.52 22.37 -11.14
CA GLY A 65 15.07 22.20 -11.30
C GLY A 65 14.63 20.74 -11.29
N ILE A 66 15.36 19.86 -11.99
CA ILE A 66 15.11 18.42 -11.99
C ILE A 66 15.32 17.82 -10.59
N THR A 67 16.35 18.27 -9.87
CA THR A 67 16.63 17.80 -8.51
C THR A 67 15.49 18.17 -7.55
N VAL A 68 15.02 19.43 -7.60
CA VAL A 68 13.88 19.88 -6.78
C VAL A 68 12.62 19.11 -7.15
N ALA A 69 12.33 18.92 -8.44
CA ALA A 69 11.20 18.12 -8.89
C ALA A 69 11.29 16.66 -8.39
N GLY A 70 12.47 16.06 -8.44
CA GLY A 70 12.74 14.71 -7.92
C GLY A 70 12.52 14.62 -6.40
N LEU A 71 12.95 15.61 -5.63
CA LEU A 71 12.73 15.65 -4.18
C LEU A 71 11.25 15.78 -3.81
N VAL A 72 10.50 16.63 -4.53
CA VAL A 72 9.05 16.78 -4.33
C VAL A 72 8.34 15.47 -4.67
N TRP A 73 8.70 14.83 -5.78
CA TRP A 73 8.14 13.55 -6.18
C TRP A 73 8.43 12.44 -5.18
N ALA A 74 9.67 12.35 -4.70
CA ALA A 74 10.09 11.39 -3.68
C ALA A 74 9.30 11.58 -2.37
N ALA A 75 9.09 12.83 -1.94
CA ALA A 75 8.30 13.12 -0.74
C ALA A 75 6.83 12.67 -0.88
N VAL A 76 6.22 12.84 -2.06
CA VAL A 76 4.86 12.37 -2.34
C VAL A 76 4.78 10.85 -2.29
N LEU A 77 5.70 10.15 -2.97
CA LEU A 77 5.76 8.68 -2.94
C LEU A 77 5.99 8.15 -1.53
N GLN A 78 6.87 8.78 -0.75
CA GLN A 78 7.14 8.37 0.63
C GLN A 78 5.87 8.43 1.49
N ARG A 79 5.04 9.46 1.32
CA ARG A 79 3.75 9.57 2.02
C ARG A 79 2.79 8.46 1.62
N GLN A 80 2.68 8.15 0.33
CA GLN A 80 1.82 7.07 -0.16
C GLN A 80 2.26 5.70 0.38
N VAL A 81 3.56 5.40 0.34
CA VAL A 81 4.11 4.15 0.87
C VAL A 81 3.92 4.06 2.38
N THR A 82 4.08 5.16 3.11
CA THR A 82 3.86 5.19 4.56
C THR A 82 2.40 4.93 4.90
N ALA A 83 1.47 5.58 4.20
CA ALA A 83 0.03 5.35 4.38
C ALA A 83 -0.35 3.90 4.06
N TYR A 84 0.18 3.33 2.98
CA TYR A 84 -0.02 1.92 2.63
C TYR A 84 0.53 0.97 3.69
N ARG A 85 1.73 1.22 4.22
CA ARG A 85 2.29 0.36 5.28
C ARG A 85 1.47 0.41 6.56
N LEU A 86 0.90 1.56 6.90
CA LEU A 86 0.02 1.69 8.05
C LEU A 86 -1.29 0.92 7.84
N SER A 87 -1.95 1.08 6.69
CA SER A 87 -3.18 0.34 6.39
C SER A 87 -2.95 -1.17 6.29
N LEU A 88 -1.81 -1.60 5.75
CA LEU A 88 -1.42 -3.01 5.71
C LEU A 88 -1.15 -3.55 7.12
N ALA A 89 -0.50 -2.78 7.99
CA ALA A 89 -0.26 -3.19 9.37
C ALA A 89 -1.57 -3.32 10.16
N GLU A 90 -2.52 -2.39 9.97
CA GLU A 90 -3.87 -2.48 10.54
C GLU A 90 -4.63 -3.70 10.01
N TYR A 91 -4.56 -3.94 8.70
CA TYR A 91 -5.15 -5.12 8.08
C TYR A 91 -4.57 -6.43 8.64
N ASP A 92 -3.25 -6.52 8.80
CA ASP A 92 -2.57 -7.71 9.31
C ASP A 92 -2.83 -7.96 10.79
N ALA A 93 -3.10 -6.91 11.57
CA ALA A 93 -3.52 -7.01 12.96
C ALA A 93 -5.01 -7.39 13.11
N SER A 94 -5.82 -7.15 12.07
CA SER A 94 -7.27 -7.34 12.16
C SER A 94 -7.71 -8.80 12.14
N VAL A 95 -8.84 -9.03 12.80
CA VAL A 95 -9.49 -10.32 13.02
C VAL A 95 -10.93 -10.21 12.53
N ILE A 96 -11.43 -11.27 11.89
CA ILE A 96 -12.83 -11.39 11.47
C ILE A 96 -13.56 -12.41 12.34
N CYS A 97 -14.76 -12.03 12.78
CA CYS A 97 -15.72 -12.95 13.39
C CYS A 97 -16.58 -13.59 12.32
N LEU A 98 -16.47 -14.90 12.14
CA LEU A 98 -17.18 -15.64 11.09
C LEU A 98 -18.68 -15.79 11.36
N ALA A 99 -19.12 -15.62 12.61
CA ALA A 99 -20.54 -15.70 12.96
C ALA A 99 -21.36 -14.48 12.48
N GLU A 100 -20.76 -13.29 12.37
CA GLU A 100 -21.44 -12.05 11.96
C GLU A 100 -20.71 -11.28 10.85
N TYR A 101 -19.60 -11.80 10.34
CA TYR A 101 -18.71 -11.10 9.40
C TYR A 101 -18.28 -9.71 9.91
N TYR A 102 -17.97 -9.63 11.21
CA TYR A 102 -17.53 -8.40 11.87
C TYR A 102 -16.01 -8.38 11.98
N VAL A 103 -15.38 -7.31 11.49
CA VAL A 103 -13.92 -7.11 11.54
C VAL A 103 -13.58 -6.19 12.71
N PHE A 104 -12.56 -6.55 13.48
CA PHE A 104 -12.03 -5.78 14.61
C PHE A 104 -10.52 -6.00 14.77
N ALA A 105 -9.85 -5.13 15.51
CA ALA A 105 -8.45 -5.24 15.87
C ALA A 105 -8.30 -5.36 17.39
#